data_AF-A0A257Q2L7-F1
#
_entry.id   AF-A0A257Q2L7-F1
#
_cell.length_a   1.000
_cell.length_b   1.000
_cell.length_c   1.000
_cell.angle_alpha   90.00
_cell.angle_beta   90.00
_cell.angle_gamma   90.00
#
_symmetry.space_group_name_H-M   'P 1'
#
loop_
_entity.id
_entity.type
_entity.pdbx_description
1 polymer ?
#
loop_
_entity_poly.entity_id
_entity_poly.type
_entity_poly.pdbx_seq_one_letter_code
_entity_poly.pdbx_strand_id
1 'polypeptide(L)'
;ALPSVAASAYQLILDRRLGAYHLPEGWSIVAAGNRLDDRGITYAMPAPLANRFMHIHLQADSEAWLDWADRQNISPLLLEFIEHEPEWLTRFAPEPEIKAFPSPRSWVFAHRVIARRGRLDATTFAHIAACVGLAAAAALQAFAGHTAEQKTPLTTWLAAPEALMQITDLSQQMDAVQAIGNALDQQRINLDQALTLAKHLPDDALSFGLIEQLHQAVGDRLFDEPAFSLWVAARGGKPLMMNPPTSA
;
A
#
# COMPACT_ATOMS: atom_id res chain seq x y z
N ALA A 1 -7.64 10.34 -34.11
CA ALA A 1 -6.72 10.79 -35.17
C ALA A 1 -7.40 11.90 -35.97
N LEU A 2 -6.62 12.80 -36.58
CA LEU A 2 -7.16 13.81 -37.51
C LEU A 2 -7.91 13.11 -38.67
N PRO A 3 -9.05 13.64 -39.14
CA PRO A 3 -9.87 13.01 -40.17
C PRO A 3 -9.11 12.65 -41.47
N SER A 4 -8.08 13.44 -41.82
CA SER A 4 -7.23 13.22 -42.99
C SER A 4 -6.43 11.92 -42.94
N VAL A 5 -6.06 11.44 -41.75
CA VAL A 5 -5.31 10.18 -41.55
C VAL A 5 -6.27 8.98 -41.51
N ALA A 6 -7.50 9.18 -41.05
CA ALA A 6 -8.50 8.12 -40.95
C ALA A 6 -8.94 7.59 -42.33
N ALA A 7 -8.92 8.43 -43.37
CA ALA A 7 -9.28 8.03 -44.74
C ALA A 7 -8.34 6.93 -45.29
N SER A 8 -7.02 7.06 -45.07
CA SER A 8 -6.03 6.06 -45.50
C SER A 8 -6.14 4.75 -44.71
N ALA A 9 -6.70 4.77 -43.50
CA ALA A 9 -6.91 3.58 -42.69
C ALA A 9 -7.97 2.64 -43.30
N TYR A 10 -8.96 3.17 -44.04
CA TYR A 10 -9.99 2.33 -44.68
C TYR A 10 -9.41 1.32 -45.66
N GLN A 11 -8.49 1.76 -46.52
CA GLN A 11 -7.81 0.90 -47.49
C GLN A 11 -6.83 -0.06 -46.79
N LEU A 12 -6.13 0.42 -45.76
CA LEU A 12 -5.16 -0.40 -45.04
C LEU A 12 -5.80 -1.60 -44.35
N ILE A 13 -6.95 -1.40 -43.71
CA ILE A 13 -7.57 -2.44 -42.89
C ILE A 13 -8.30 -3.48 -43.75
N LEU A 14 -9.05 -3.03 -44.77
CA LEU A 14 -9.85 -3.93 -45.60
C LEU A 14 -9.03 -4.52 -46.75
N ASP A 15 -8.36 -3.66 -47.52
CA ASP A 15 -7.66 -4.05 -48.73
C ASP A 15 -6.20 -4.44 -48.46
N ARG A 16 -5.74 -4.32 -47.21
CA ARG A 16 -4.33 -4.54 -46.82
C ARG A 16 -3.36 -3.72 -47.66
N ARG A 17 -3.74 -2.48 -47.98
CA ARG A 17 -2.99 -1.61 -48.89
C ARG A 17 -2.86 -0.19 -48.42
N LEU A 18 -1.78 0.45 -48.86
CA LEU A 18 -1.58 1.89 -48.71
C LEU A 18 -1.14 2.44 -50.08
N GLY A 19 -2.12 2.92 -50.86
CA GLY A 19 -1.90 3.24 -52.27
C GLY A 19 -1.50 2.01 -53.09
N ALA A 20 -0.33 2.05 -53.72
CA ALA A 20 0.21 0.92 -54.51
C ALA A 20 0.84 -0.18 -53.64
N TYR A 21 1.21 0.13 -52.40
CA TYR A 21 1.85 -0.83 -51.49
C TYR A 21 0.83 -1.84 -50.96
N HIS A 22 1.20 -3.12 -50.95
CA HIS A 22 0.44 -4.21 -50.35
C HIS A 22 1.15 -4.70 -49.09
N LEU A 23 0.41 -4.89 -48.00
CA LEU A 23 0.93 -5.53 -46.81
C LEU A 23 1.31 -6.98 -47.15
N PRO A 24 2.52 -7.42 -46.82
CA PRO A 24 2.92 -8.81 -47.02
C PRO A 24 2.00 -9.78 -46.26
N GLU A 25 1.99 -11.03 -46.71
CA GLU A 25 1.33 -12.11 -45.98
C GLU A 25 1.95 -12.30 -44.59
N GLY A 26 1.14 -12.75 -43.63
CA GLY A 26 1.56 -12.95 -42.23
C GLY A 26 1.51 -11.69 -41.34
N TRP A 27 1.24 -10.51 -41.90
CA TRP A 27 1.14 -9.28 -41.09
C TRP A 27 -0.25 -9.09 -40.47
N SER A 28 -0.30 -8.74 -39.19
CA SER A 28 -1.51 -8.36 -38.46
C SER A 28 -1.60 -6.85 -38.24
N ILE A 29 -2.81 -6.31 -38.28
CA ILE A 29 -3.08 -4.90 -38.03
C ILE A 29 -3.70 -4.77 -36.63
N VAL A 30 -3.05 -4.02 -35.75
CA VAL A 30 -3.54 -3.73 -34.39
C VAL A 30 -3.64 -2.22 -34.22
N ALA A 31 -4.78 -1.75 -33.73
CA ALA A 31 -5.01 -0.36 -33.39
C ALA A 31 -5.33 -0.24 -31.91
N ALA A 32 -4.71 0.74 -31.24
CA ALA A 32 -4.96 1.05 -29.85
C ALA A 32 -5.41 2.51 -29.72
N GLY A 33 -6.35 2.76 -28.82
CA GLY A 33 -6.86 4.08 -28.53
C GLY A 33 -7.59 4.09 -27.20
N ASN A 34 -7.74 5.29 -26.64
CA ASN A 34 -8.52 5.49 -25.42
C ASN A 34 -10.00 5.61 -25.78
N ARG A 35 -10.90 5.20 -24.88
CA ARG A 35 -12.36 5.38 -25.08
C ARG A 35 -12.70 6.87 -25.12
N LEU A 36 -13.88 7.20 -25.64
CA LEU A 36 -14.42 8.56 -25.54
C LEU A 36 -14.59 8.99 -24.07
N ASP A 37 -14.96 8.04 -23.22
CA ASP A 37 -15.10 8.23 -21.77
C ASP A 37 -13.73 8.36 -21.07
N ASP A 38 -12.66 7.84 -21.69
CA ASP A 38 -11.29 7.95 -21.22
C ASP A 38 -10.74 9.32 -21.69
N ARG A 39 -10.97 10.34 -20.87
CA ARG A 39 -10.85 11.76 -21.20
C ARG A 39 -9.42 12.22 -21.55
N GLY A 40 -8.99 11.90 -22.78
CA GLY A 40 -7.94 12.58 -23.53
C GLY A 40 -8.52 13.30 -24.76
N ILE A 41 -7.67 13.88 -25.61
CA ILE A 41 -8.08 14.36 -26.95
C ILE A 41 -8.40 13.12 -27.80
N THR A 42 -9.62 12.61 -27.66
CA THR A 42 -10.10 11.43 -28.37
C THR A 42 -11.01 11.88 -29.51
N TYR A 43 -10.83 11.25 -30.67
CA TYR A 43 -11.71 11.42 -31.80
C TYR A 43 -12.49 10.13 -31.95
N ALA A 44 -13.81 10.21 -32.00
CA ALA A 44 -14.65 9.05 -32.24
C ALA A 44 -14.21 8.36 -33.54
N MET A 45 -13.97 7.05 -33.48
CA MET A 45 -13.72 6.28 -34.69
C MET A 45 -15.03 6.25 -35.51
N PRO A 46 -15.02 6.62 -36.80
CA PRO A 46 -16.22 6.51 -37.63
C PRO A 46 -16.75 5.07 -37.64
N ALA A 47 -18.06 4.89 -37.47
CA ALA A 47 -18.68 3.56 -37.38
C ALA A 47 -18.27 2.60 -38.53
N PRO A 48 -18.16 3.03 -39.80
CA PRO A 48 -17.74 2.14 -40.89
C PRO A 48 -16.28 1.65 -40.78
N LEU A 49 -15.42 2.40 -40.10
CA LEU A 49 -14.04 2.01 -39.81
C LEU A 49 -14.00 1.07 -38.60
N ALA A 50 -14.77 1.40 -37.56
CA ALA A 50 -14.87 0.58 -36.35
C ALA A 50 -15.41 -0.82 -36.65
N ASN A 51 -16.38 -0.95 -37.56
CA ASN A 51 -16.95 -2.24 -37.98
C ASN A 51 -15.96 -3.14 -38.76
N ARG A 52 -14.70 -2.73 -38.92
CA ARG A 52 -13.63 -3.53 -39.54
C ARG A 52 -12.59 -4.03 -38.52
N PHE A 53 -12.80 -3.74 -37.24
CA PHE A 53 -11.97 -4.22 -36.15
C PHE A 53 -12.76 -5.17 -35.24
N MET A 54 -12.05 -6.14 -34.67
CA MET A 54 -12.42 -6.74 -33.40
C MET A 54 -12.06 -5.76 -32.28
N HIS A 55 -12.99 -5.51 -31.36
CA HIS A 55 -12.79 -4.56 -30.25
C HIS A 55 -12.49 -5.33 -28.97
N ILE A 56 -11.35 -5.02 -28.34
CA ILE A 56 -10.95 -5.56 -27.04
C ILE A 56 -10.79 -4.38 -26.10
N HIS A 57 -11.50 -4.42 -24.97
CA HIS A 57 -11.37 -3.42 -23.92
C HIS A 57 -10.35 -3.89 -22.89
N LEU A 58 -9.34 -3.05 -22.65
CA LEU A 58 -8.35 -3.29 -21.61
C LEU A 58 -8.61 -2.34 -20.45
N GLN A 59 -8.59 -2.87 -19.24
CA GLN A 59 -8.65 -2.11 -18.00
C GLN A 59 -7.43 -2.48 -17.16
N ALA A 60 -6.90 -1.51 -16.42
CA ALA A 60 -5.88 -1.80 -15.44
C ALA A 60 -6.50 -2.58 -14.28
N ASP A 61 -5.83 -3.66 -13.91
CA ASP A 61 -6.21 -4.53 -12.81
C ASP A 61 -5.10 -4.48 -11.75
N SER A 62 -5.49 -4.32 -10.49
CA SER A 62 -4.53 -4.14 -9.39
C SER A 62 -3.76 -5.41 -9.09
N GLU A 63 -4.42 -6.58 -9.10
CA GLU A 63 -3.77 -7.86 -8.83
C GLU A 63 -2.75 -8.20 -9.92
N ALA A 64 -3.13 -8.06 -11.19
CA ALA A 64 -2.22 -8.27 -12.32
C ALA A 64 -1.06 -7.27 -12.33
N TRP A 65 -1.30 -6.03 -11.91
CA TRP A 65 -0.23 -5.04 -11.78
C TRP A 65 0.72 -5.38 -10.63
N LEU A 66 0.21 -5.85 -9.49
CA LEU A 66 1.02 -6.26 -8.34
C LEU A 66 1.92 -7.46 -8.67
N ASP A 67 1.39 -8.49 -9.34
CA ASP A 67 2.20 -9.65 -9.81
C ASP A 67 3.30 -9.21 -10.79
N TRP A 68 2.98 -8.31 -11.73
CA TRP A 68 4.00 -7.74 -12.60
C TRP A 68 5.03 -6.91 -11.83
N ALA A 69 4.59 -6.08 -10.90
CA ALA A 69 5.42 -5.14 -10.15
C ALA A 69 6.41 -5.88 -9.24
N ASP A 70 5.98 -6.96 -8.60
CA ASP A 70 6.82 -7.86 -7.80
C ASP A 70 7.97 -8.44 -8.65
N ARG A 71 7.64 -9.01 -9.82
CA ARG A 71 8.64 -9.55 -10.76
C ARG A 71 9.62 -8.49 -11.29
N GLN A 72 9.21 -7.22 -11.32
CA GLN A 72 10.05 -6.10 -11.73
C GLN A 72 10.82 -5.44 -10.58
N ASN A 73 10.71 -5.98 -9.35
CA ASN A 73 11.33 -5.42 -8.14
C ASN A 73 10.91 -3.96 -7.90
N ILE A 74 9.63 -3.65 -8.12
CA ILE A 74 9.06 -2.36 -7.71
C ILE A 74 9.15 -2.25 -6.18
N SER A 75 9.19 -1.00 -5.68
CA SER A 75 9.42 -0.72 -4.26
C SER A 75 8.39 -1.45 -3.38
N PRO A 76 8.81 -2.22 -2.36
CA PRO A 76 7.88 -2.92 -1.47
C PRO A 76 6.82 -2.01 -0.86
N LEU A 77 7.20 -0.78 -0.46
CA LEU A 77 6.25 0.23 0.01
C LEU A 77 5.11 0.52 -0.98
N LEU A 78 5.40 0.53 -2.29
CA LEU A 78 4.38 0.79 -3.31
C LEU A 78 3.50 -0.44 -3.54
N LEU A 79 4.07 -1.64 -3.45
CA LEU A 79 3.29 -2.88 -3.51
C LEU A 79 2.32 -2.95 -2.33
N GLU A 80 2.82 -2.79 -1.11
CA GLU A 80 2.02 -2.75 0.12
C GLU A 80 0.93 -1.68 0.02
N PHE A 81 1.26 -0.46 -0.43
CA PHE A 81 0.30 0.61 -0.57
C PHE A 81 -0.82 0.30 -1.58
N ILE A 82 -0.49 -0.20 -2.77
CA ILE A 82 -1.47 -0.51 -3.82
C ILE A 82 -2.28 -1.77 -3.48
N GLU A 83 -1.72 -2.71 -2.72
CA GLU A 83 -2.47 -3.85 -2.20
C GLU A 83 -3.53 -3.41 -1.19
N HIS A 84 -3.22 -2.47 -0.30
CA HIS A 84 -4.16 -1.96 0.71
C HIS A 84 -5.18 -0.98 0.15
N GLU A 85 -4.78 -0.13 -0.81
CA GLU A 85 -5.61 0.93 -1.37
C GLU A 85 -5.60 0.87 -2.92
N PRO A 86 -6.16 -0.20 -3.52
CA PRO A 86 -6.02 -0.52 -4.94
C PRO A 86 -6.63 0.52 -5.88
N GLU A 87 -7.57 1.32 -5.42
CA GLU A 87 -8.16 2.39 -6.22
C GLU A 87 -7.12 3.44 -6.63
N TRP A 88 -6.05 3.64 -5.83
CA TRP A 88 -4.97 4.55 -6.18
C TRP A 88 -4.16 4.10 -7.38
N LEU A 89 -4.28 2.86 -7.87
CA LEU A 89 -3.58 2.45 -9.09
C LEU A 89 -4.00 3.30 -10.31
N THR A 90 -5.29 3.63 -10.40
CA THR A 90 -5.88 4.34 -11.56
C THR A 90 -6.78 5.51 -11.20
N ARG A 91 -6.84 5.92 -9.93
CA ARG A 91 -7.71 7.02 -9.50
C ARG A 91 -7.42 8.29 -10.28
N PHE A 92 -8.42 8.82 -10.98
CA PHE A 92 -8.30 10.04 -11.75
C PHE A 92 -9.36 11.04 -11.31
N ALA A 93 -8.93 12.19 -10.78
CA ALA A 93 -9.81 13.29 -10.41
C ALA A 93 -9.62 14.44 -11.41
N PRO A 94 -10.64 14.80 -12.20
CA PRO A 94 -10.51 15.84 -13.21
C PRO A 94 -10.41 17.24 -12.59
N GLU A 95 -9.25 17.87 -12.70
CA GLU A 95 -8.98 19.28 -12.37
C GLU A 95 -8.75 20.12 -13.63
N PRO A 96 -8.86 21.46 -13.59
CA PRO A 96 -8.70 22.32 -14.77
C PRO A 96 -7.35 22.19 -15.48
N GLU A 97 -6.28 21.83 -14.75
CA GLU A 97 -4.93 21.63 -15.31
C GLU A 97 -4.24 20.44 -14.63
N ILE A 98 -4.46 19.23 -15.16
CA ILE A 98 -3.85 18.01 -14.61
C ILE A 98 -2.53 17.72 -15.32
N LYS A 99 -1.42 17.78 -14.58
CA LYS A 99 -0.08 17.43 -15.08
C LYS A 99 0.41 16.06 -14.62
N ALA A 100 -0.09 15.60 -13.48
CA ALA A 100 0.31 14.35 -12.84
C ALA A 100 -0.92 13.69 -12.22
N PHE A 101 -1.04 12.38 -12.41
CA PHE A 101 -2.16 11.60 -11.89
C PHE A 101 -1.77 10.11 -11.76
N PRO A 102 -2.47 9.35 -10.91
CA PRO A 102 -2.23 7.93 -10.74
C PRO A 102 -2.56 7.11 -11.99
N SER A 103 -1.62 6.24 -12.35
CA SER A 103 -1.70 5.25 -13.41
C SER A 103 -0.60 4.21 -13.17
N PRO A 104 -0.72 2.97 -13.68
CA PRO A 104 0.34 1.96 -13.58
C PRO A 104 1.72 2.50 -13.97
N ARG A 105 1.75 3.36 -15.01
CA ARG A 105 2.97 4.01 -15.50
C ARG A 105 3.53 5.07 -14.55
N SER A 106 2.69 5.92 -13.97
CA SER A 106 3.18 6.97 -13.05
C SER A 106 3.65 6.40 -11.71
N TRP A 107 3.10 5.27 -11.26
CA TRP A 107 3.62 4.52 -10.12
C TRP A 107 5.03 3.95 -10.37
N VAL A 108 5.32 3.51 -11.59
CA VAL A 108 6.70 3.14 -11.99
C VAL A 108 7.65 4.35 -11.94
N PHE A 109 7.16 5.56 -12.23
CA PHE A 109 7.97 6.77 -12.05
C PHE A 109 8.23 7.08 -10.58
N ALA A 110 7.21 6.94 -9.71
CA ALA A 110 7.36 7.06 -8.27
C ALA A 110 8.39 6.05 -7.71
N HIS A 111 8.36 4.79 -8.17
CA HIS A 111 9.38 3.80 -7.84
C HIS A 111 10.80 4.29 -8.18
N ARG A 112 11.01 4.84 -9.38
CA ARG A 112 12.32 5.37 -9.80
C ARG A 112 12.77 6.54 -8.91
N VAL A 113 11.84 7.37 -8.46
CA VAL A 113 12.13 8.45 -7.49
C VAL A 113 12.61 7.85 -6.17
N ILE A 114 11.89 6.87 -5.62
CA ILE A 114 12.26 6.19 -4.37
C ILE A 114 13.66 5.56 -4.50
N ALA A 115 13.88 4.77 -5.56
CA ALA A 115 15.14 4.08 -5.80
C ALA A 115 16.34 5.04 -5.95
N ARG A 116 16.15 6.19 -6.62
CA ARG A 116 17.22 7.19 -6.80
C ARG A 116 17.51 8.00 -5.55
N ARG A 117 16.50 8.27 -4.72
CA ARG A 117 16.66 9.12 -3.52
C ARG A 117 17.19 8.33 -2.33
N GLY A 118 16.80 7.06 -2.19
CA GLY A 118 17.24 6.18 -1.10
C GLY A 118 16.72 6.58 0.29
N ARG A 119 15.84 7.58 0.39
CA ARG A 119 15.21 8.06 1.63
C ARG A 119 13.81 8.60 1.34
N LEU A 120 12.90 8.48 2.31
CA LEU A 120 11.51 8.92 2.20
C LEU A 120 11.26 10.21 2.99
N ASP A 121 11.83 11.32 2.53
CA ASP A 121 11.67 12.65 3.12
C ASP A 121 10.71 13.54 2.31
N ALA A 122 10.42 14.73 2.83
CA ALA A 122 9.49 15.68 2.20
C ALA A 122 9.82 15.99 0.73
N THR A 123 11.11 16.12 0.38
CA THR A 123 11.51 16.34 -1.02
C THR A 123 11.23 15.13 -1.90
N THR A 124 11.41 13.91 -1.37
CA THR A 124 11.10 12.69 -2.13
C THR A 124 9.61 12.58 -2.40
N PHE A 125 8.76 12.88 -1.42
CA PHE A 125 7.31 12.93 -1.62
C PHE A 125 6.86 14.04 -2.58
N ALA A 126 7.53 15.20 -2.59
CA ALA A 126 7.28 16.23 -3.60
C ALA A 126 7.58 15.75 -5.03
N HIS A 127 8.65 14.98 -5.23
CA HIS A 127 8.95 14.37 -6.53
C HIS A 127 7.99 13.23 -6.90
N ILE A 128 7.53 12.45 -5.92
CA ILE A 128 6.47 11.44 -6.13
C ILE A 128 5.19 12.15 -6.57
N ALA A 129 4.81 13.26 -5.92
CA ALA A 129 3.64 14.06 -6.30
C ALA A 129 3.74 14.59 -7.74
N ALA A 130 4.93 14.95 -8.21
CA ALA A 130 5.14 15.34 -9.60
C ALA A 130 4.92 14.19 -10.61
N CYS A 131 4.88 12.93 -10.15
CA CYS A 131 4.59 11.75 -10.96
C CYS A 131 3.11 11.34 -10.88
N VAL A 132 2.57 11.19 -9.66
CA VAL A 132 1.25 10.60 -9.40
C VAL A 132 0.20 11.61 -8.95
N GLY A 133 0.55 12.89 -8.80
CA GLY A 133 -0.34 13.92 -8.25
C GLY A 133 -0.24 14.07 -6.73
N LEU A 134 -0.66 15.23 -6.23
CA LEU A 134 -0.53 15.60 -4.81
C LEU A 134 -1.31 14.67 -3.88
N ALA A 135 -2.58 14.39 -4.22
CA ALA A 135 -3.43 13.56 -3.38
C ALA A 135 -2.88 12.14 -3.20
N ALA A 136 -2.40 11.52 -4.28
CA ALA A 136 -1.83 10.17 -4.23
C ALA A 136 -0.50 10.12 -3.47
N ALA A 137 0.35 11.14 -3.65
CA ALA A 137 1.60 11.22 -2.89
C ALA A 137 1.35 11.44 -1.39
N ALA A 138 0.34 12.24 -1.03
CA ALA A 138 -0.06 12.45 0.36
C ALA A 138 -0.62 11.17 0.99
N ALA A 139 -1.46 10.42 0.25
CA ALA A 139 -1.96 9.12 0.69
C ALA A 139 -0.81 8.13 0.94
N LEU A 140 0.13 8.02 0.00
CA LEU A 140 1.32 7.19 0.18
C LEU A 140 2.18 7.65 1.37
N GLN A 141 2.33 8.96 1.57
CA GLN A 141 3.10 9.50 2.69
C GLN A 141 2.47 9.16 4.03
N ALA A 142 1.15 9.28 4.13
CA ALA A 142 0.41 8.88 5.32
C ALA A 142 0.57 7.36 5.56
N PHE A 143 0.39 6.54 4.52
CA PHE A 143 0.58 5.09 4.61
C PHE A 143 1.99 4.73 5.11
N ALA A 144 3.03 5.32 4.50
CA ALA A 144 4.42 5.11 4.88
C ALA A 144 4.71 5.51 6.33
N GLY A 145 4.06 6.58 6.83
CA GLY A 145 4.14 7.00 8.23
C GLY A 145 3.62 5.94 9.19
N HIS A 146 2.40 5.42 8.95
CA HIS A 146 1.82 4.35 9.78
C HIS A 146 2.67 3.06 9.74
N THR A 147 3.18 2.66 8.58
CA THR A 147 4.07 1.48 8.47
C THR A 147 5.40 1.69 9.21
N ALA A 148 5.96 2.91 9.16
CA ALA A 148 7.20 3.25 9.87
C ALA A 148 6.98 3.31 11.38
N GLU A 149 5.85 3.85 11.85
CA GLU A 149 5.44 3.81 13.25
C GLU A 149 5.15 2.38 13.73
N GLN A 150 4.81 1.44 12.85
CA GLN A 150 4.73 0.02 13.25
C GLN A 150 6.11 -0.68 13.25
N LYS A 151 7.05 -0.27 12.39
CA LYS A 151 8.39 -0.88 12.26
C LYS A 151 9.47 -0.30 13.20
N THR A 152 9.38 0.98 13.59
CA THR A 152 10.45 1.73 14.29
C THR A 152 10.38 1.68 15.83
N PRO A 153 9.22 1.67 16.50
CA PRO A 153 9.17 1.62 17.95
C PRO A 153 9.62 0.27 18.49
N LEU A 154 9.30 -0.82 17.80
CA LEU A 154 9.61 -2.16 18.29
C LEU A 154 11.11 -2.39 18.47
N THR A 155 11.94 -2.06 17.47
CA THR A 155 13.41 -2.21 17.61
C THR A 155 13.97 -1.33 18.72
N THR A 156 13.38 -0.15 18.92
CA THR A 156 13.76 0.78 19.98
C THR A 156 13.37 0.23 21.36
N TRP A 157 12.16 -0.30 21.49
CA TRP A 157 11.66 -0.91 22.73
C TRP A 157 12.38 -2.22 23.04
N LEU A 158 12.78 -3.01 22.04
CA LEU A 158 13.60 -4.20 22.27
C LEU A 158 14.99 -3.85 22.82
N ALA A 159 15.56 -2.71 22.39
CA ALA A 159 16.84 -2.22 22.90
C ALA A 159 16.72 -1.54 24.27
N ALA A 160 15.60 -0.84 24.52
CA ALA A 160 15.31 -0.13 25.76
C ALA A 160 13.82 -0.28 26.15
N PRO A 161 13.43 -1.42 26.77
CA PRO A 161 12.04 -1.71 27.10
C PRO A 161 11.37 -0.66 28.00
N GLU A 162 12.14 -0.03 28.89
CA GLU A 162 11.69 1.04 29.78
C GLU A 162 11.17 2.29 29.07
N ALA A 163 11.51 2.50 27.78
CA ALA A 163 10.97 3.59 26.99
C ALA A 163 9.44 3.50 26.83
N LEU A 164 8.86 2.30 26.90
CA LEU A 164 7.41 2.11 26.89
C LEU A 164 6.74 2.83 28.06
N MET A 165 7.39 2.93 29.23
CA MET A 165 6.81 3.59 30.42
C MET A 165 6.62 5.10 30.22
N GLN A 166 7.26 5.70 29.22
CA GLN A 166 7.19 7.14 28.94
C GLN A 166 6.01 7.52 28.04
N ILE A 167 5.29 6.55 27.48
CA ILE A 167 4.15 6.79 26.60
C ILE A 167 2.93 7.15 27.46
N THR A 168 2.60 8.43 27.57
CA THR A 168 1.48 8.87 28.42
C THR A 168 0.12 8.81 27.71
N ASP A 169 0.12 8.89 26.37
CA ASP A 169 -1.11 8.89 25.59
C ASP A 169 -1.70 7.48 25.44
N LEU A 170 -3.00 7.32 25.74
CA LEU A 170 -3.66 6.01 25.71
C LEU A 170 -3.74 5.42 24.30
N SER A 171 -3.94 6.24 23.26
CA SER A 171 -3.95 5.77 21.87
C SER A 171 -2.59 5.19 21.50
N GLN A 172 -1.52 5.91 21.82
CA GLN A 172 -0.15 5.43 21.57
C GLN A 172 0.20 4.16 22.35
N GLN A 173 -0.35 3.98 23.56
CA GLN A 173 -0.19 2.73 24.31
C GLN A 173 -0.94 1.57 23.65
N MET A 174 -2.15 1.79 23.13
CA MET A 174 -2.90 0.78 22.37
C MET A 174 -2.15 0.39 21.09
N ASP A 175 -1.58 1.38 20.38
CA ASP A 175 -0.75 1.13 19.20
C ASP A 175 0.49 0.28 19.54
N ALA A 176 1.10 0.52 20.71
CA ALA A 176 2.22 -0.29 21.19
C ALA A 176 1.82 -1.75 21.44
N VAL A 177 0.68 -2.00 22.08
CA VAL A 177 0.15 -3.36 22.29
C VAL A 177 -0.07 -4.07 20.96
N GLN A 178 -0.73 -3.40 20.01
CA GLN A 178 -0.98 -3.96 18.68
C GLN A 178 0.33 -4.25 17.94
N ALA A 179 1.31 -3.34 18.02
CA ALA A 179 2.61 -3.49 17.38
C ALA A 179 3.38 -4.71 17.92
N ILE A 180 3.34 -4.94 19.24
CA ILE A 180 3.97 -6.10 19.89
C ILE A 180 3.28 -7.40 19.44
N GLY A 181 1.94 -7.44 19.48
CA GLY A 181 1.18 -8.62 19.03
C GLY A 181 1.46 -8.98 17.57
N ASN A 182 1.32 -8.00 16.67
CA ASN A 182 1.59 -8.19 15.24
C ASN A 182 3.04 -8.63 14.98
N ALA A 183 4.00 -8.17 15.78
CA ALA A 183 5.39 -8.56 15.62
C ALA A 183 5.66 -10.01 16.01
N LEU A 184 4.97 -10.53 17.04
CA LEU A 184 5.05 -11.93 17.41
C LEU A 184 4.41 -12.81 16.34
N ASP A 185 3.23 -12.43 15.84
CA ASP A 185 2.51 -13.17 14.78
C ASP A 185 3.36 -13.29 13.50
N GLN A 186 4.07 -12.22 13.17
CA GLN A 186 4.98 -12.16 12.01
C GLN A 186 6.37 -12.74 12.30
N GLN A 187 6.59 -13.35 13.48
CA GLN A 187 7.86 -13.93 13.91
C GLN A 187 9.05 -12.94 13.89
N ARG A 188 8.78 -11.64 14.05
CA ARG A 188 9.81 -10.59 14.17
C ARG A 188 10.43 -10.53 15.56
N ILE A 189 9.70 -11.01 16.56
CA ILE A 189 10.15 -11.17 17.95
C ILE A 189 9.78 -12.56 18.46
N ASN A 190 10.42 -13.00 19.54
CA ASN A 190 10.05 -14.21 20.25
C ASN A 190 9.12 -13.91 21.45
N LEU A 191 8.60 -14.96 22.07
CA LEU A 191 7.66 -14.87 23.18
C LEU A 191 8.27 -14.19 24.42
N ASP A 192 9.52 -14.50 24.75
CA ASP A 192 10.28 -13.89 25.86
C ASP A 192 10.42 -12.36 25.70
N GLN A 193 10.72 -11.89 24.48
CA GLN A 193 10.77 -10.49 24.13
C GLN A 193 9.40 -9.81 24.26
N ALA A 194 8.33 -10.44 23.78
CA ALA A 194 6.98 -9.92 23.90
C ALA A 194 6.55 -9.76 25.38
N LEU A 195 6.83 -10.76 26.22
CA LEU A 195 6.58 -10.74 27.66
C LEU A 195 7.40 -9.66 28.38
N THR A 196 8.66 -9.50 27.96
CA THR A 196 9.53 -8.43 28.48
C THR A 196 8.94 -7.06 28.18
N LEU A 197 8.50 -6.81 26.94
CA LEU A 197 7.86 -5.54 26.57
C LEU A 197 6.53 -5.31 27.32
N ALA A 198 5.71 -6.36 27.45
CA ALA A 198 4.44 -6.28 28.19
C ALA A 198 4.65 -5.80 29.63
N LYS A 199 5.75 -6.19 30.28
CA LYS A 199 6.13 -5.75 31.64
C LYS A 199 6.35 -4.25 31.73
N HIS A 200 6.75 -3.58 30.65
CA HIS A 200 7.08 -2.16 30.63
C HIS A 200 5.96 -1.24 30.10
N LEU A 201 4.78 -1.77 29.78
CA LEU A 201 3.61 -0.94 29.41
C LEU A 201 3.16 -0.01 30.55
N PRO A 202 2.78 1.25 30.30
CA PRO A 202 2.36 2.14 31.39
C PRO A 202 1.07 1.69 32.08
N ASP A 203 0.06 1.32 31.28
CA ASP A 203 -1.25 0.90 31.77
C ASP A 203 -1.26 -0.60 32.13
N ASP A 204 -1.81 -0.92 33.30
CA ASP A 204 -1.91 -2.30 33.79
C ASP A 204 -2.95 -3.10 32.99
N ALA A 205 -4.11 -2.54 32.67
CA ALA A 205 -5.15 -3.23 31.90
C ALA A 205 -4.68 -3.58 30.49
N LEU A 206 -3.96 -2.69 29.82
CA LEU A 206 -3.35 -2.97 28.51
C LEU A 206 -2.27 -4.05 28.59
N SER A 207 -1.47 -4.07 29.65
CA SER A 207 -0.48 -5.13 29.87
C SER A 207 -1.14 -6.49 30.09
N PHE A 208 -2.18 -6.56 30.94
CA PHE A 208 -2.95 -7.79 31.14
C PHE A 208 -3.64 -8.25 29.86
N GLY A 209 -4.23 -7.32 29.09
CA GLY A 209 -4.85 -7.63 27.80
C GLY A 209 -3.87 -8.23 26.80
N LEU A 210 -2.64 -7.71 26.74
CA LEU A 210 -1.58 -8.30 25.91
C LEU A 210 -1.22 -9.71 26.38
N ILE A 211 -1.08 -9.97 27.68
CA ILE A 211 -0.82 -11.32 28.20
C ILE A 211 -1.94 -12.29 27.83
N GLU A 212 -3.20 -11.86 27.92
CA GLU A 212 -4.33 -12.68 27.50
C GLU A 212 -4.27 -13.01 26.01
N GLN A 213 -3.97 -12.03 25.16
CA GLN A 213 -3.76 -12.24 23.72
C GLN A 213 -2.62 -13.23 23.44
N LEU A 214 -1.48 -13.08 24.14
CA LEU A 214 -0.35 -14.00 24.01
C LEU A 214 -0.74 -15.42 24.44
N HIS A 215 -1.46 -15.57 25.54
CA HIS A 215 -1.93 -16.87 26.02
C HIS A 215 -2.89 -17.53 25.02
N GLN A 216 -3.79 -16.76 24.40
CA GLN A 216 -4.65 -17.27 23.34
C GLN A 216 -3.85 -17.76 22.12
N ALA A 217 -2.73 -17.11 21.80
CA ALA A 217 -1.89 -17.45 20.65
C ALA A 217 -1.00 -18.68 20.89
N VAL A 218 -0.39 -18.80 22.06
CA VAL A 218 0.64 -19.83 22.34
C VAL A 218 0.24 -20.89 23.37
N GLY A 219 -0.89 -20.70 24.06
CA GLY A 219 -1.36 -21.59 25.13
C GLY A 219 -0.43 -21.61 26.35
N ASP A 220 -0.42 -22.74 27.06
CA ASP A 220 0.30 -22.92 28.33
C ASP A 220 1.82 -22.71 28.23
N ARG A 221 2.39 -22.75 27.02
CA ARG A 221 3.81 -22.45 26.76
C ARG A 221 4.22 -21.07 27.24
N LEU A 222 3.27 -20.14 27.35
CA LEU A 222 3.49 -18.82 27.94
C LEU A 222 4.03 -18.90 29.37
N PHE A 223 3.57 -19.88 30.16
CA PHE A 223 3.94 -20.02 31.55
C PHE A 223 5.36 -20.58 31.75
N ASP A 224 5.93 -21.21 30.73
CA ASP A 224 7.28 -21.78 30.77
C ASP A 224 8.38 -20.72 30.58
N GLU A 225 8.03 -19.54 30.05
CA GLU A 225 9.01 -18.49 29.76
C GLU A 225 9.46 -17.75 31.04
N PRO A 226 10.78 -17.58 31.27
CA PRO A 226 11.29 -16.86 32.44
C PRO A 226 10.74 -15.43 32.54
N ALA A 227 10.54 -14.75 31.41
CA ALA A 227 9.96 -13.41 31.36
C ALA A 227 8.52 -13.35 31.91
N PHE A 228 7.75 -14.44 31.86
CA PHE A 228 6.40 -14.48 32.43
C PHE A 228 6.45 -14.35 33.96
N SER A 229 7.34 -15.10 34.61
CA SER A 229 7.54 -15.00 36.07
C SER A 229 8.00 -13.60 36.49
N LEU A 230 8.86 -12.96 35.68
CA LEU A 230 9.29 -11.58 35.91
C LEU A 230 8.16 -10.56 35.74
N TRP A 231 7.27 -10.79 34.77
CA TRP A 231 6.07 -9.98 34.58
C TRP A 231 5.10 -10.13 35.77
N VAL A 232 4.84 -11.36 36.23
CA VAL A 232 4.02 -11.63 37.42
C VAL A 232 4.61 -10.98 38.67
N ALA A 233 5.92 -11.04 38.88
CA ALA A 233 6.56 -10.38 40.02
C ALA A 233 6.41 -8.85 39.97
N ALA A 234 6.44 -8.26 38.79
CA ALA A 234 6.30 -6.81 38.61
C ALA A 234 4.84 -6.32 38.72
N ARG A 235 3.86 -7.15 38.33
CA ARG A 235 2.45 -6.71 38.17
C ARG A 235 1.41 -7.50 38.94
N GLY A 236 1.69 -8.75 39.29
CA GLY A 236 0.75 -9.67 39.95
C GLY A 236 0.33 -9.28 41.36
N GLY A 237 0.96 -8.25 41.96
CA GLY A 237 0.60 -7.71 43.27
C GLY A 237 -0.24 -6.42 43.26
N LYS A 238 -0.51 -5.83 42.09
CA LYS A 238 -1.32 -4.61 42.01
C LYS A 238 -2.79 -4.96 41.82
N PRO A 239 -3.70 -4.59 42.75
CA PRO A 239 -5.12 -4.77 42.53
C PRO A 239 -5.54 -3.91 41.33
N LEU A 240 -6.19 -4.53 40.34
CA LEU A 240 -6.96 -3.82 39.33
C LEU A 240 -7.88 -2.84 40.06
N MET A 241 -7.67 -1.53 39.90
CA MET A 241 -8.61 -0.52 40.38
C MET A 241 -9.91 -0.67 39.57
N MET A 242 -10.76 -1.62 39.97
CA MET A 242 -12.15 -1.64 39.59
C MET A 242 -12.82 -0.42 40.24
N ASN A 243 -13.37 0.46 39.41
CA ASN A 243 -14.21 1.55 39.87
C ASN A 243 -15.30 1.00 40.82
N PRO A 244 -15.60 1.71 41.93
CA PRO A 244 -16.63 1.24 42.86
C PRO A 244 -17.98 1.18 42.13
N PRO A 245 -18.85 0.21 42.49
CA PRO A 245 -20.17 0.11 41.91
C PRO A 245 -20.94 1.39 42.20
N THR A 246 -21.49 1.99 41.15
CA THR A 246 -22.46 3.08 41.23
C THR A 246 -23.57 2.64 42.17
N SER A 247 -23.66 3.26 43.34
CA SER A 247 -24.76 3.05 44.28
C SER A 247 -26.07 3.51 43.61
N ALA A 248 -27.06 2.62 43.66
CA ALA A 248 -28.44 2.88 43.28
C ALA A 248 -29.08 4.03 44.08
#